data_AF-A0A1H2DTA9-F1
#
_entry.id   AF-A0A1H2DTA9-F1
#
_cell.length_a   1.000
_cell.length_b   1.000
_cell.length_c   1.000
_cell.angle_alpha   90.00
_cell.angle_beta   90.00
_cell.angle_gamma   90.00
#
_symmetry.space_group_name_H-M   'P 1'
#
loop_
_entity.id
_entity.type
_entity.pdbx_description
1 polymer ?
#
loop_
_entity_poly.entity_id
_entity_poly.type
_entity_poly.pdbx_seq_one_letter_code
_entity_poly.pdbx_strand_id
1 'polypeptide(L)'
;MKEYFYCLDGQTVDGPHSEREMKELLLSQKLAPETQVCPAGEKDWIPLGSVRFSEETVEMTTAAIPELPPVDEERPVDHQAIAEAGSDDDGEAEEEGEKDLSKYQLLKVIRADLDLLWKAQRESLISQIRAIDLDPAYETTRKQAKLIKARVNESILAYWQKDRTYDQWIRALVWKDCDIQRKLRGSNCDEKYADAKQWLTEAKLIDEAGCYCFKANKKYLYIGKAGGGESNLGRRLNEHRHKVWLEEATHLRIIIPRHRSWISKLERLLLMNYPQTRYNTATPAKGNNAADHILDLLEKEMNDLLSDG
;
A
#
# COMPACT_ATOMS: atom_id res chain seq x y z
N MET A 1 -24.52 12.81 1.77
CA MET A 1 -23.97 12.44 0.45
C MET A 1 -25.03 11.57 -0.20
N LYS A 2 -25.48 11.85 -1.44
CA LYS A 2 -26.52 11.05 -2.07
C LYS A 2 -25.89 9.78 -2.67
N GLU A 3 -26.46 8.63 -2.32
CA GLU A 3 -26.07 7.31 -2.82
C GLU A 3 -27.07 6.84 -3.86
N TYR A 4 -26.63 6.05 -4.83
CA TYR A 4 -27.43 5.59 -5.96
C TYR A 4 -27.24 4.10 -6.18
N PHE A 5 -28.30 3.44 -6.63
CA PHE A 5 -28.30 2.05 -7.07
C PHE A 5 -28.70 1.99 -8.53
N TYR A 6 -28.18 1.04 -9.31
CA TYR A 6 -28.62 0.83 -10.69
C TYR A 6 -28.90 -0.65 -10.95
N CYS A 7 -29.65 -0.95 -12.01
CA CYS A 7 -29.97 -2.32 -12.39
C CYS A 7 -29.88 -2.46 -13.91
N LEU A 8 -29.08 -3.41 -14.40
CA LEU A 8 -28.83 -3.61 -15.84
C LEU A 8 -29.63 -4.77 -16.44
N ASP A 9 -29.95 -5.78 -15.64
CA ASP A 9 -30.59 -7.03 -16.05
C ASP A 9 -32.04 -7.16 -15.53
N GLY A 10 -32.53 -6.16 -14.79
CA GLY A 10 -33.84 -6.16 -14.15
C GLY A 10 -33.94 -7.09 -12.92
N GLN A 11 -32.85 -7.73 -12.50
CA GLN A 11 -32.83 -8.74 -11.44
C GLN A 11 -31.82 -8.45 -10.34
N THR A 12 -30.67 -7.87 -10.70
CA THR A 12 -29.56 -7.59 -9.80
C THR A 12 -29.40 -6.09 -9.61
N VAL A 13 -29.48 -5.64 -8.36
CA VAL A 13 -29.29 -4.22 -8.00
C VAL A 13 -27.83 -4.00 -7.60
N ASP A 14 -27.13 -3.17 -8.34
CA ASP A 14 -25.74 -2.78 -8.10
C ASP A 14 -25.68 -1.44 -7.35
N GLY A 15 -24.92 -1.40 -6.26
CA GLY A 15 -24.71 -0.21 -5.41
C GLY A 15 -24.40 -0.56 -3.95
N PRO A 16 -24.35 0.42 -3.03
CA PRO A 16 -24.53 1.86 -3.26
C PRO A 16 -23.31 2.50 -3.96
N HIS A 17 -23.60 3.40 -4.90
CA HIS A 17 -22.62 4.22 -5.61
C HIS A 17 -22.74 5.69 -5.21
N SER A 18 -21.61 6.37 -5.12
CA SER A 18 -21.61 7.82 -4.90
C SER A 18 -22.02 8.58 -6.17
N GLU A 19 -22.48 9.83 -5.99
CA GLU A 19 -22.79 10.74 -7.10
C GLU A 19 -21.64 10.87 -8.12
N ARG A 20 -20.40 10.89 -7.62
CA ARG A 20 -19.20 10.94 -8.45
C ARG A 20 -19.01 9.65 -9.26
N GLU A 21 -19.21 8.49 -8.66
CA GLU A 21 -19.08 7.20 -9.34
C GLU A 21 -20.14 7.04 -10.44
N MET A 22 -21.38 7.47 -10.18
CA MET A 22 -22.45 7.45 -11.19
C MET A 22 -22.14 8.36 -12.38
N LYS A 23 -21.58 9.54 -12.12
CA LYS A 23 -21.11 10.46 -13.17
C LYS A 23 -19.98 9.84 -14.00
N GLU A 24 -19.01 9.19 -13.35
CA GLU A 24 -17.91 8.49 -14.01
C GLU A 24 -18.43 7.29 -14.86
N LEU A 25 -19.43 6.55 -14.38
CA LEU A 25 -20.06 5.44 -15.12
C LEU A 25 -20.83 5.91 -16.35
N LEU A 26 -21.51 7.05 -16.27
CA LEU A 26 -22.19 7.69 -17.41
C LEU A 26 -21.18 8.24 -18.43
N LEU A 27 -20.16 8.98 -17.97
CA LEU A 27 -19.12 9.57 -18.85
C LEU A 27 -18.27 8.50 -19.54
N SER A 28 -18.01 7.38 -18.86
CA SER A 28 -17.27 6.25 -19.40
C SER A 28 -18.07 5.35 -20.33
N GLN A 29 -19.35 5.66 -20.58
CA GLN A 29 -20.30 4.86 -21.37
C GLN A 29 -20.46 3.40 -20.87
N LYS A 30 -20.04 3.12 -19.62
CA LYS A 30 -20.27 1.81 -18.99
C LYS A 30 -21.73 1.62 -18.60
N LEU A 31 -22.41 2.72 -18.28
CA LEU A 31 -23.85 2.78 -18.16
C LEU A 31 -24.39 3.73 -19.22
N ALA A 32 -25.45 3.31 -19.87
CA ALA A 32 -26.12 4.14 -20.86
C ALA A 32 -26.98 5.22 -20.17
N PRO A 33 -27.23 6.38 -20.80
CA PRO A 33 -28.06 7.45 -20.23
C PRO A 33 -29.48 7.00 -19.85
N GLU A 34 -30.00 5.98 -20.51
CA GLU A 34 -31.30 5.36 -20.28
C GLU A 34 -31.32 4.34 -19.12
N THR A 35 -30.15 3.94 -18.60
CA THR A 35 -30.04 3.01 -17.48
C THR A 35 -30.81 3.53 -16.28
N GLN A 36 -31.67 2.68 -15.71
CA GLN A 36 -32.50 3.01 -14.57
C GLN A 36 -31.68 3.02 -13.29
N VAL A 37 -31.77 4.11 -12.53
CA VAL A 37 -31.08 4.30 -11.25
C VAL A 37 -32.04 4.77 -10.17
N CYS A 38 -31.83 4.33 -8.94
CA CYS A 38 -32.65 4.65 -7.78
C CYS A 38 -31.78 5.35 -6.72
N PRO A 39 -32.05 6.62 -6.38
CA PRO A 39 -31.41 7.29 -5.26
C PRO A 39 -31.78 6.62 -3.94
N ALA A 40 -30.82 6.47 -3.03
CA ALA A 40 -31.03 5.90 -1.72
C ALA A 40 -32.11 6.67 -0.94
N GLY A 41 -33.20 5.98 -0.59
CA GLY A 41 -34.36 6.56 0.11
C GLY A 41 -35.52 6.98 -0.78
N GLU A 42 -35.36 6.94 -2.11
CA GLU A 42 -36.43 7.12 -3.08
C GLU A 42 -36.96 5.75 -3.56
N LYS A 43 -38.19 5.70 -4.06
CA LYS A 43 -38.82 4.46 -4.56
C LYS A 43 -38.88 4.40 -6.08
N ASP A 44 -38.63 5.53 -6.73
CA ASP A 44 -38.80 5.68 -8.17
C ASP A 44 -37.45 5.51 -8.86
N TRP A 45 -37.45 4.66 -9.88
CA TRP A 45 -36.32 4.48 -10.77
C TRP A 45 -36.36 5.56 -11.84
N ILE A 46 -35.26 6.28 -11.98
CA ILE A 46 -35.10 7.38 -12.94
C ILE A 46 -33.96 7.07 -13.92
N PRO A 47 -34.04 7.50 -15.18
CA PRO A 47 -32.93 7.35 -16.12
C PRO A 47 -31.68 8.12 -15.63
N LEU A 48 -30.51 7.49 -15.74
CA LEU A 48 -29.23 8.04 -15.32
C LEU A 48 -28.93 9.43 -15.93
N GLY A 49 -29.27 9.62 -17.21
CA GLY A 49 -29.10 10.90 -17.91
C GLY A 49 -29.99 12.04 -17.39
N SER A 50 -31.00 11.73 -16.57
CA SER A 50 -31.86 12.73 -15.91
C SER A 50 -31.32 13.17 -14.55
N VAL A 51 -30.30 12.48 -14.03
CA VAL A 51 -29.66 12.81 -12.74
C VAL A 51 -28.73 14.00 -12.95
N ARG A 52 -28.95 15.08 -12.18
CA ARG A 52 -28.09 16.26 -12.20
C ARG A 52 -26.93 16.07 -11.24
N PHE A 53 -25.75 15.78 -11.79
CA PHE A 53 -24.51 15.63 -11.03
C PHE A 53 -23.83 16.99 -10.79
N SER A 54 -23.24 17.20 -9.61
CA SER A 54 -22.42 18.38 -9.35
C SER A 54 -21.19 18.43 -10.27
N GLU A 55 -20.90 19.60 -10.85
CA GLU A 55 -19.80 19.82 -11.80
C GLU A 55 -18.44 19.90 -11.11
N GLU A 56 -17.81 18.75 -10.85
CA GLU A 56 -16.35 18.65 -10.78
C GLU A 56 -15.86 17.83 -11.99
N THR A 57 -14.90 18.39 -12.73
CA THR A 57 -14.34 17.89 -13.99
C THR A 57 -13.09 17.04 -13.76
N VAL A 58 -13.01 15.84 -14.36
CA VAL A 58 -11.72 15.13 -14.54
C VAL A 58 -11.73 14.39 -15.88
N GLU A 59 -10.68 14.62 -16.67
CA GLU A 59 -10.39 14.01 -17.97
C GLU A 59 -10.04 12.52 -17.86
N MET A 60 -10.55 11.70 -18.79
CA MET A 60 -10.35 10.25 -18.86
C MET A 60 -9.38 9.86 -19.99
N THR A 61 -8.46 8.93 -19.70
CA THR A 61 -7.82 8.06 -20.69
C THR A 61 -8.25 6.61 -20.46
N THR A 62 -8.85 6.00 -21.48
CA THR A 62 -9.36 4.61 -21.50
C THR A 62 -8.29 3.64 -21.96
N ALA A 63 -8.08 2.54 -21.23
CA ALA A 63 -7.37 1.35 -21.73
C ALA A 63 -8.15 0.07 -21.36
N ALA A 64 -8.26 -0.84 -22.34
CA ALA A 64 -9.05 -2.06 -22.31
C ALA A 64 -8.45 -3.16 -21.42
N ILE A 65 -9.32 -4.05 -20.93
CA ILE A 65 -9.03 -5.16 -20.01
C ILE A 65 -8.51 -6.38 -20.81
N PRO A 66 -7.35 -6.98 -20.48
CA PRO A 66 -6.99 -8.31 -20.99
C PRO A 66 -7.43 -9.43 -20.02
N GLU A 67 -7.98 -10.49 -20.61
CA GLU A 67 -8.32 -11.78 -19.99
C GLU A 67 -7.06 -12.51 -19.49
N LEU A 68 -7.13 -13.17 -18.31
CA LEU A 68 -6.02 -13.90 -17.69
C LEU A 68 -5.97 -15.37 -18.18
N PRO A 69 -4.77 -15.94 -18.44
CA PRO A 69 -4.63 -17.36 -18.77
C PRO A 69 -4.47 -18.25 -17.52
N PRO A 70 -4.69 -19.58 -17.64
CA PRO A 70 -4.62 -20.53 -16.53
C PRO A 70 -3.17 -20.92 -16.18
N VAL A 71 -2.99 -21.33 -14.93
CA VAL A 71 -1.73 -21.73 -14.27
C VAL A 71 -1.38 -23.18 -14.63
N ASP A 72 -0.13 -23.45 -15.01
CA ASP A 72 0.45 -24.79 -15.02
C ASP A 72 1.90 -24.80 -14.49
N GLU A 73 2.25 -25.92 -13.87
CA GLU A 73 3.41 -26.19 -13.01
C GLU A 73 4.75 -26.46 -13.76
N GLU A 74 5.84 -26.25 -13.01
CA GLU A 74 7.23 -26.76 -13.15
C GLU A 74 8.21 -26.20 -14.22
N ARG A 75 9.40 -25.81 -13.73
CA ARG A 75 10.62 -25.45 -14.50
C ARG A 75 11.46 -26.70 -14.82
N PRO A 76 12.37 -26.62 -15.82
CA PRO A 76 13.80 -26.50 -15.45
C PRO A 76 14.60 -25.51 -16.31
N VAL A 77 15.71 -25.06 -15.73
CA VAL A 77 16.66 -24.04 -16.22
C VAL A 77 17.74 -24.69 -17.10
N ASP A 78 18.25 -23.98 -18.11
CA ASP A 78 19.64 -24.20 -18.55
C ASP A 78 20.31 -22.89 -19.04
N HIS A 79 21.62 -22.78 -18.77
CA HIS A 79 22.46 -21.58 -18.92
C HIS A 79 23.39 -21.66 -20.14
N GLN A 80 23.68 -20.52 -20.80
CA GLN A 80 25.00 -20.05 -21.34
C GLN A 80 24.79 -18.85 -22.30
N ALA A 81 25.25 -17.61 -22.00
CA ALA A 81 26.57 -16.98 -22.27
C ALA A 81 26.73 -16.54 -23.76
N ILE A 82 27.22 -15.35 -24.21
CA ILE A 82 28.41 -14.53 -23.89
C ILE A 82 28.33 -13.11 -24.58
N ALA A 83 28.93 -12.08 -23.91
CA ALA A 83 29.65 -10.83 -24.33
C ALA A 83 29.09 -9.63 -25.15
N GLU A 84 29.28 -8.45 -24.51
CA GLU A 84 29.93 -7.18 -24.92
C GLU A 84 29.63 -6.44 -26.24
N ALA A 85 29.17 -5.18 -26.15
CA ALA A 85 29.94 -3.93 -26.35
C ALA A 85 29.00 -2.72 -26.52
N GLY A 86 29.44 -1.52 -26.11
CA GLY A 86 28.59 -0.36 -25.80
C GLY A 86 28.10 0.50 -26.98
N SER A 87 27.17 1.40 -26.69
CA SER A 87 27.07 2.77 -27.21
C SER A 87 25.88 3.47 -26.53
N ASP A 88 26.10 4.71 -26.12
CA ASP A 88 25.08 5.66 -25.67
C ASP A 88 24.00 5.86 -26.76
N ASP A 89 22.71 5.77 -26.40
CA ASP A 89 21.64 6.60 -26.96
C ASP A 89 20.34 6.47 -26.14
N ASP A 90 19.62 7.58 -26.01
CA ASP A 90 18.40 7.75 -25.23
C ASP A 90 17.23 6.89 -25.75
N GLY A 91 16.70 6.03 -24.89
CA GLY A 91 15.46 5.30 -25.15
C GLY A 91 14.99 4.60 -23.88
N GLU A 92 13.87 5.04 -23.32
CA GLU A 92 13.21 4.41 -22.19
C GLU A 92 12.80 2.98 -22.56
N ALA A 93 13.66 2.01 -22.25
CA ALA A 93 13.28 0.61 -22.21
C ALA A 93 12.53 0.38 -20.90
N GLU A 94 11.20 0.29 -21.00
CA GLU A 94 10.38 -0.31 -19.96
C GLU A 94 10.91 -1.73 -19.70
N GLU A 95 11.54 -1.94 -18.53
CA GLU A 95 11.81 -3.28 -18.04
C GLU A 95 10.47 -4.03 -18.03
N GLU A 96 10.36 -5.10 -18.83
CA GLU A 96 9.27 -6.08 -18.78
C GLU A 96 9.31 -6.79 -17.41
N GLY A 97 8.92 -6.06 -16.37
CA GLY A 97 8.65 -6.56 -15.05
C GLY A 97 7.29 -7.25 -15.04
N GLU A 98 7.24 -8.40 -14.37
CA GLU A 98 6.05 -9.00 -13.78
C GLU A 98 4.92 -7.97 -13.61
N LYS A 99 3.83 -8.08 -14.40
CA LYS A 99 2.77 -7.06 -14.51
C LYS A 99 2.29 -6.62 -13.13
N ASP A 100 2.88 -5.54 -12.64
CA ASP A 100 2.70 -5.08 -11.28
C ASP A 100 1.27 -4.55 -11.12
N LEU A 101 0.43 -5.24 -10.36
CA LEU A 101 -1.01 -4.99 -10.28
C LEU A 101 -1.29 -3.52 -9.96
N SER A 102 -2.16 -2.87 -10.73
CA SER A 102 -2.61 -1.52 -10.43
C SER A 102 -3.33 -1.46 -9.08
N LYS A 103 -3.41 -0.26 -8.47
CA LYS A 103 -4.12 -0.08 -7.19
C LYS A 103 -5.58 -0.55 -7.23
N TYR A 104 -6.25 -0.43 -8.38
CA TYR A 104 -7.63 -0.89 -8.55
C TYR A 104 -7.73 -2.41 -8.68
N GLN A 105 -6.76 -3.05 -9.33
CA GLN A 105 -6.67 -4.51 -9.38
C GLN A 105 -6.39 -5.09 -7.97
N LEU A 106 -5.55 -4.43 -7.17
CA LEU A 106 -5.33 -4.82 -5.77
C LEU A 106 -6.62 -4.76 -4.94
N LEU A 107 -7.44 -3.71 -5.10
CA LEU A 107 -8.75 -3.65 -4.45
C LEU A 107 -9.69 -4.76 -4.91
N LYS A 108 -9.67 -5.12 -6.20
CA LYS A 108 -10.46 -6.24 -6.73
C LYS A 108 -10.03 -7.57 -6.11
N VAL A 109 -8.73 -7.79 -5.94
CA VAL A 109 -8.18 -8.98 -5.27
C VAL A 109 -8.61 -9.02 -3.79
N ILE A 110 -8.48 -7.90 -3.07
CA ILE A 110 -8.91 -7.79 -1.67
C ILE A 110 -10.40 -8.14 -1.53
N ARG A 111 -11.26 -7.57 -2.38
CA ARG A 111 -12.71 -7.86 -2.37
C ARG A 111 -13.00 -9.33 -2.63
N ALA A 112 -12.40 -9.91 -3.66
CA ALA A 112 -12.62 -11.31 -4.01
C ALA A 112 -12.21 -12.26 -2.87
N ASP A 113 -11.11 -11.95 -2.18
CA ASP A 113 -10.63 -12.75 -1.04
C ASP A 113 -11.54 -12.64 0.18
N LEU A 114 -12.02 -11.43 0.50
CA LEU A 114 -12.98 -11.23 1.58
C LEU A 114 -14.33 -11.89 1.27
N ASP A 115 -14.81 -11.80 0.03
CA ASP A 115 -16.03 -12.48 -0.42
C ASP A 115 -15.91 -14.00 -0.31
N LEU A 116 -14.72 -14.54 -0.58
CA LEU A 116 -14.45 -15.97 -0.44
C LEU A 116 -14.53 -16.41 1.03
N LEU A 117 -13.93 -15.65 1.95
CA LEU A 117 -14.03 -15.91 3.39
C LEU A 117 -15.48 -15.82 3.87
N TRP A 118 -16.20 -14.77 3.46
CA TRP A 118 -17.60 -14.57 3.81
C TRP A 118 -18.50 -15.71 3.31
N LYS A 119 -18.34 -16.14 2.05
CA LYS A 119 -19.09 -17.26 1.50
C LYS A 119 -18.84 -18.55 2.29
N ALA A 120 -17.58 -18.86 2.60
CA ALA A 120 -17.23 -20.04 3.38
C ALA A 120 -17.87 -20.03 4.78
N GLN A 121 -17.87 -18.88 5.45
CA GLN A 121 -18.54 -18.73 6.74
C GLN A 121 -20.06 -18.89 6.63
N ARG A 122 -20.67 -18.23 5.66
CA ARG A 122 -22.12 -18.29 5.42
C ARG A 122 -22.59 -19.73 5.19
N GLU A 123 -21.89 -20.48 4.33
CA GLU A 123 -22.26 -21.87 4.06
C GLU A 123 -22.01 -22.77 5.27
N SER A 124 -20.99 -22.49 6.10
CA SER A 124 -20.78 -23.16 7.38
C SER A 124 -21.95 -22.93 8.37
N LEU A 125 -22.49 -21.72 8.43
CA LEU A 125 -23.68 -21.44 9.25
C LEU A 125 -24.92 -22.16 8.70
N ILE A 126 -25.11 -22.16 7.38
CA ILE A 126 -26.23 -22.84 6.72
C ILE A 126 -26.16 -24.35 6.95
N SER A 127 -24.98 -24.97 6.88
CA SER A 127 -24.81 -26.40 7.12
C SER A 127 -25.15 -26.77 8.56
N GLN A 128 -24.73 -25.95 9.54
CA GLN A 128 -25.11 -26.10 10.95
C GLN A 128 -26.62 -25.97 11.17
N ILE A 129 -27.27 -24.97 10.56
CA ILE A 129 -28.73 -24.79 10.66
C ILE A 129 -29.47 -25.99 10.07
N ARG A 130 -29.00 -26.52 8.94
CA ARG A 130 -29.60 -27.65 8.25
C ARG A 130 -29.25 -29.00 8.87
N ALA A 131 -28.32 -29.04 9.84
CA ALA A 131 -27.74 -30.25 10.40
C ALA A 131 -27.20 -31.21 9.31
N ILE A 132 -26.53 -30.63 8.31
CA ILE A 132 -25.86 -31.37 7.22
C ILE A 132 -24.36 -31.08 7.24
N ASP A 133 -23.58 -31.96 6.62
CA ASP A 133 -22.15 -31.73 6.43
C ASP A 133 -21.92 -30.52 5.52
N LEU A 134 -20.87 -29.74 5.82
CA LEU A 134 -20.43 -28.64 4.98
C LEU A 134 -19.86 -29.20 3.67
N ASP A 135 -20.15 -28.53 2.56
CA ASP A 135 -19.58 -28.89 1.26
C ASP A 135 -18.03 -28.84 1.33
N PRO A 136 -17.34 -29.90 0.86
CA PRO A 136 -15.87 -30.01 0.89
C PRO A 136 -15.12 -28.81 0.29
N ALA A 137 -15.73 -28.10 -0.66
CA ALA A 137 -15.15 -26.89 -1.25
C ALA A 137 -14.96 -25.79 -0.19
N TYR A 138 -15.98 -25.53 0.63
CA TYR A 138 -15.90 -24.50 1.68
C TYR A 138 -15.04 -24.96 2.85
N GLU A 139 -15.03 -26.25 3.17
CA GLU A 139 -14.10 -26.83 4.16
C GLU A 139 -12.64 -26.61 3.75
N THR A 140 -12.33 -26.75 2.45
CA THR A 140 -11.00 -26.47 1.89
C THR A 140 -10.66 -24.98 2.00
N THR A 141 -11.59 -24.10 1.65
CA THR A 141 -11.41 -22.65 1.82
C THR A 141 -11.13 -22.27 3.27
N ARG A 142 -11.84 -22.88 4.23
CA ARG A 142 -11.62 -22.66 5.67
C ARG A 142 -10.22 -23.13 6.11
N LYS A 143 -9.73 -24.26 5.58
CA LYS A 143 -8.35 -24.71 5.83
C LYS A 143 -7.31 -23.76 5.24
N GLN A 144 -7.62 -23.11 4.13
CA GLN A 144 -6.76 -22.13 3.47
C GLN A 144 -6.89 -20.70 4.00
N ALA A 145 -7.76 -20.47 4.98
CA ALA A 145 -8.03 -19.16 5.59
C ALA A 145 -6.77 -18.35 5.96
N LYS A 146 -5.75 -19.01 6.52
CA LYS A 146 -4.48 -18.35 6.89
C LYS A 146 -3.74 -17.79 5.67
N LEU A 147 -3.78 -18.49 4.55
CA LEU A 147 -3.17 -18.06 3.28
C LEU A 147 -3.98 -16.91 2.68
N ILE A 148 -5.30 -16.99 2.71
CA ILE A 148 -6.18 -15.92 2.21
C ILE A 148 -5.94 -14.64 3.02
N LYS A 149 -5.86 -14.73 4.35
CA LYS A 149 -5.52 -13.59 5.23
C LYS A 149 -4.16 -12.97 4.89
N ALA A 150 -3.14 -13.79 4.64
CA ALA A 150 -1.82 -13.30 4.25
C ALA A 150 -1.89 -12.53 2.92
N ARG A 151 -2.58 -13.08 1.91
CA ARG A 151 -2.77 -12.46 0.60
C ARG A 151 -3.55 -11.14 0.67
N VAL A 152 -4.60 -11.08 1.50
CA VAL A 152 -5.35 -9.84 1.77
C VAL A 152 -4.42 -8.79 2.37
N ASN A 153 -3.64 -9.14 3.40
CA ASN A 153 -2.70 -8.22 4.03
C ASN A 153 -1.64 -7.71 3.04
N GLU A 154 -1.03 -8.58 2.25
CA GLU A 154 -0.05 -8.20 1.22
C GLU A 154 -0.66 -7.23 0.20
N SER A 155 -1.89 -7.53 -0.26
CA SER A 155 -2.60 -6.70 -1.23
C SER A 155 -2.94 -5.31 -0.66
N ILE A 156 -3.31 -5.22 0.62
CA ILE A 156 -3.56 -3.94 1.31
C ILE A 156 -2.28 -3.11 1.42
N LEU A 157 -1.18 -3.73 1.83
CA LEU A 157 0.10 -3.04 1.96
C LEU A 157 0.57 -2.49 0.61
N ALA A 158 0.47 -3.30 -0.45
CA ALA A 158 0.79 -2.88 -1.82
C ALA A 158 -0.14 -1.76 -2.30
N TYR A 159 -1.43 -1.84 -1.98
CA TYR A 159 -2.41 -0.81 -2.32
C TYR A 159 -2.04 0.54 -1.71
N TRP A 160 -1.71 0.57 -0.41
CA TRP A 160 -1.33 1.80 0.28
C TRP A 160 -0.03 2.43 -0.24
N GLN A 161 0.91 1.62 -0.73
CA GLN A 161 2.11 2.12 -1.40
C GLN A 161 1.76 2.79 -2.73
N LYS A 162 0.95 2.15 -3.57
CA LYS A 162 0.56 2.69 -4.89
C LYS A 162 -0.35 3.90 -4.79
N ASP A 163 -1.27 3.91 -3.84
CA ASP A 163 -2.20 5.01 -3.61
C ASP A 163 -1.56 6.18 -2.84
N ARG A 164 -0.31 6.04 -2.38
CA ARG A 164 0.40 7.05 -1.57
C ARG A 164 -0.25 7.31 -0.21
N THR A 165 -1.03 6.38 0.30
CA THR A 165 -1.69 6.48 1.61
C THR A 165 -0.66 6.63 2.74
N TYR A 166 0.46 5.91 2.68
CA TYR A 166 1.56 6.08 3.63
C TYR A 166 2.14 7.49 3.62
N ASP A 167 2.32 8.09 2.44
CA ASP A 167 2.87 9.45 2.32
C ASP A 167 1.92 10.47 2.98
N GLN A 168 0.60 10.26 2.89
CA GLN A 168 -0.39 11.09 3.58
C GLN A 168 -0.28 10.95 5.11
N TRP A 169 -0.21 9.72 5.64
CA TRP A 169 -0.05 9.48 7.07
C TRP A 169 1.28 10.01 7.61
N ILE A 170 2.38 9.85 6.86
CA ILE A 170 3.68 10.41 7.23
C ILE A 170 3.60 11.94 7.27
N ARG A 171 3.02 12.59 6.27
CA ARG A 171 2.84 14.06 6.25
C ARG A 171 1.99 14.57 7.41
N ALA A 172 0.98 13.80 7.85
CA ALA A 172 0.17 14.16 9.01
C ALA A 172 0.97 14.21 10.32
N LEU A 173 2.04 13.40 10.43
CA LEU A 173 2.90 13.34 11.62
C LEU A 173 4.04 14.37 11.63
N VAL A 174 4.27 15.08 10.54
CA VAL A 174 5.48 15.91 10.30
C VAL A 174 5.07 17.37 10.04
N TRP A 175 5.92 18.33 10.40
CA TRP A 175 5.74 19.75 10.03
C TRP A 175 6.13 19.98 8.56
N LYS A 176 5.50 20.97 7.91
CA LYS A 176 5.98 21.47 6.62
C LYS A 176 7.42 21.93 6.86
N ASP A 177 8.39 21.42 6.10
CA ASP A 177 9.84 21.67 6.21
C ASP A 177 10.65 20.79 7.19
N CYS A 178 10.01 19.82 7.86
CA CYS A 178 10.71 18.86 8.74
C CYS A 178 11.01 17.51 8.07
N ASP A 179 10.94 17.43 6.75
CA ASP A 179 11.30 16.27 5.93
C ASP A 179 12.30 16.72 4.88
N ILE A 180 13.58 16.55 5.19
CA ILE A 180 14.69 17.09 4.42
C ILE A 180 15.62 15.98 3.94
N GLN A 181 16.19 16.15 2.75
CA GLN A 181 17.15 15.20 2.19
C GLN A 181 18.37 15.95 1.67
N ARG A 182 19.56 15.38 1.89
CA ARG A 182 20.80 15.89 1.33
C ARG A 182 21.68 14.76 0.79
N LYS A 183 22.39 15.04 -0.29
CA LYS A 183 23.47 14.18 -0.79
C LYS A 183 24.65 14.18 0.19
N LEU A 184 25.19 13.01 0.49
CA LEU A 184 26.36 12.85 1.33
C LEU A 184 27.64 13.08 0.51
N ARG A 185 28.63 13.75 1.11
CA ARG A 185 29.96 13.96 0.53
C ARG A 185 30.96 13.00 1.19
N GLY A 186 32.01 12.65 0.45
CA GLY A 186 33.07 11.76 0.93
C GLY A 186 33.05 10.38 0.28
N SER A 187 34.21 9.73 0.28
CA SER A 187 34.45 8.44 -0.37
C SER A 187 34.39 7.26 0.59
N ASN A 188 34.61 7.51 1.89
CA ASN A 188 34.60 6.49 2.94
C ASN A 188 33.56 6.81 4.04
N CYS A 189 33.34 5.85 4.94
CA CYS A 189 32.38 5.98 6.05
C CYS A 189 32.64 7.19 6.95
N ASP A 190 33.91 7.47 7.27
CA ASP A 190 34.30 8.51 8.22
C ASP A 190 34.04 9.91 7.66
N GLU A 191 34.38 10.13 6.38
CA GLU A 191 34.09 11.37 5.67
C GLU A 191 32.59 11.62 5.55
N LYS A 192 31.81 10.58 5.17
CA LYS A 192 30.35 10.68 5.07
C LYS A 192 29.69 10.96 6.40
N TYR A 193 30.19 10.34 7.48
CA TYR A 193 29.74 10.62 8.83
C TYR A 193 30.05 12.07 9.23
N ALA A 194 31.28 12.55 8.98
CA ALA A 194 31.68 13.92 9.29
C ALA A 194 30.81 14.94 8.53
N ASP A 195 30.58 14.72 7.23
CA ASP A 195 29.69 15.54 6.39
C ASP A 195 28.26 15.54 6.93
N ALA A 196 27.69 14.38 7.26
CA ALA A 196 26.36 14.27 7.84
C ALA A 196 26.25 14.96 9.20
N LYS A 197 27.27 14.84 10.07
CA LYS A 197 27.28 15.48 11.39
C LYS A 197 27.37 16.99 11.28
N GLN A 198 28.24 17.50 10.42
CA GLN A 198 28.38 18.93 10.14
C GLN A 198 27.05 19.52 9.67
N TRP A 199 26.39 18.85 8.72
CA TRP A 199 25.07 19.25 8.23
C TRP A 199 24.04 19.42 9.31
N LEU A 200 23.89 18.42 10.18
CA LEU A 200 22.87 18.42 11.21
C LEU A 200 23.17 19.45 12.28
N THR A 201 24.45 19.78 12.47
CA THR A 201 24.86 20.86 13.36
C THR A 201 24.48 22.21 12.75
N GLU A 202 24.80 22.45 11.48
CA GLU A 202 24.44 23.68 10.74
C GLU A 202 22.92 23.88 10.64
N ALA A 203 22.18 22.79 10.41
CA ALA A 203 20.73 22.78 10.36
C ALA A 203 20.06 22.83 11.75
N LYS A 204 20.84 22.76 12.84
CA LYS A 204 20.35 22.69 14.24
C LYS A 204 19.42 21.51 14.52
N LEU A 205 19.70 20.36 13.89
CA LEU A 205 18.95 19.11 14.02
C LEU A 205 19.72 18.02 14.78
N ILE A 206 20.99 18.25 15.09
CA ILE A 206 21.84 17.21 15.71
C ILE A 206 21.31 16.73 17.06
N ASP A 207 20.70 17.62 17.84
CA ASP A 207 20.12 17.31 19.16
C ASP A 207 18.64 16.94 19.10
N GLU A 208 18.05 16.99 17.91
CA GLU A 208 16.64 16.67 17.71
C GLU A 208 16.38 15.17 17.68
N ALA A 209 15.12 14.83 17.92
CA ALA A 209 14.61 13.48 17.85
C ALA A 209 13.85 13.29 16.53
N GLY A 210 14.11 12.21 15.81
CA GLY A 210 13.53 11.99 14.49
C GLY A 210 13.94 10.68 13.83
N CYS A 211 13.46 10.48 12.62
CA CYS A 211 13.82 9.34 11.78
C CYS A 211 14.93 9.75 10.79
N TYR A 212 15.87 8.83 10.56
CA TYR A 212 16.94 8.99 9.59
C TYR A 212 16.89 7.82 8.60
N CYS A 213 17.06 8.15 7.32
CA CYS A 213 16.97 7.21 6.22
C CYS A 213 18.18 7.36 5.31
N PHE A 214 18.98 6.30 5.19
CA PHE A 214 20.09 6.22 4.25
C PHE A 214 19.62 5.63 2.92
N LYS A 215 20.05 6.24 1.82
CA LYS A 215 19.64 5.85 0.46
C LYS A 215 20.84 5.69 -0.46
N ALA A 216 20.77 4.69 -1.34
CA ALA A 216 21.57 4.60 -2.55
C ALA A 216 20.65 4.95 -3.73
N ASN A 217 20.85 6.12 -4.33
CA ASN A 217 20.00 6.66 -5.39
C ASN A 217 18.52 6.71 -4.95
N LYS A 218 17.64 5.96 -5.63
CA LYS A 218 16.20 5.89 -5.33
C LYS A 218 15.83 4.87 -4.24
N LYS A 219 16.73 3.95 -3.87
CA LYS A 219 16.44 2.85 -2.94
C LYS A 219 16.88 3.18 -1.51
N TYR A 220 16.05 2.82 -0.52
CA TYR A 220 16.39 2.93 0.89
C TYR A 220 17.28 1.77 1.31
N LEU A 221 18.41 2.07 1.94
CA LEU A 221 19.33 1.08 2.48
C LEU A 221 18.97 0.74 3.92
N TYR A 222 18.75 1.79 4.72
CA TYR A 222 18.50 1.67 6.15
C TYR A 222 17.60 2.81 6.62
N ILE A 223 16.61 2.49 7.44
CA ILE A 223 15.72 3.42 8.12
C ILE A 223 15.82 3.17 9.62
N GLY A 224 15.98 4.22 10.41
CA GLY A 224 15.97 4.09 11.86
C GLY A 224 15.49 5.35 12.55
N LYS A 225 15.37 5.26 13.88
CA LYS A 225 14.99 6.38 14.73
C LYS A 225 16.04 6.79 15.76
N ALA A 226 15.98 8.06 16.11
CA ALA A 226 16.61 8.67 17.26
C ALA A 226 15.54 9.36 18.11
N GLY A 227 15.51 9.11 19.42
CA GLY A 227 14.48 9.70 20.30
C GLY A 227 13.96 8.81 21.43
N GLY A 228 14.38 7.55 21.50
CA GLY A 228 14.10 6.69 22.65
C GLY A 228 14.96 7.10 23.85
N GLY A 229 14.34 7.56 24.94
CA GLY A 229 15.06 8.11 26.10
C GLY A 229 15.85 9.36 25.74
N GLU A 230 17.11 9.46 26.19
CA GLU A 230 18.04 10.57 25.91
C GLU A 230 18.72 10.51 24.53
N SER A 231 18.31 9.59 23.66
CA SER A 231 18.91 9.42 22.33
C SER A 231 18.47 10.53 21.37
N ASN A 232 19.42 11.18 20.69
CA ASN A 232 19.20 12.18 19.64
C ASN A 232 19.89 11.77 18.31
N LEU A 233 19.63 12.51 17.23
CA LEU A 233 20.15 12.19 15.91
C LEU A 233 21.68 12.10 15.88
N GLY A 234 22.38 13.02 16.54
CA GLY A 234 23.85 13.03 16.62
C GLY A 234 24.41 11.76 17.27
N ARG A 235 23.87 11.38 18.44
CA ARG A 235 24.26 10.15 19.15
C ARG A 235 24.00 8.92 18.29
N ARG A 236 22.82 8.80 17.67
CA ARG A 236 22.48 7.65 16.83
C ARG A 236 23.35 7.54 15.59
N LEU A 237 23.64 8.65 14.93
CA LEU A 237 24.52 8.62 13.75
C LEU A 237 25.93 8.20 14.12
N ASN A 238 26.43 8.60 15.29
CA ASN A 238 27.74 8.16 15.78
C ASN A 238 27.81 6.64 15.98
N GLU A 239 26.73 6.01 16.46
CA GLU A 239 26.63 4.54 16.58
C GLU A 239 26.73 3.83 15.23
N HIS A 240 26.44 4.52 14.12
CA HIS A 240 26.47 3.99 12.75
C HIS A 240 27.75 4.33 11.98
N ARG A 241 28.73 5.00 12.59
CA ARG A 241 29.94 5.51 11.91
C ARG A 241 30.69 4.46 11.10
N HIS A 242 30.67 3.19 11.52
CA HIS A 242 31.42 2.11 10.88
C HIS A 242 30.53 1.10 10.14
N LYS A 243 29.30 1.49 9.79
CA LYS A 243 28.35 0.58 9.15
C LYS A 243 28.50 0.59 7.64
N VAL A 244 28.53 -0.59 7.03
CA VAL A 244 28.71 -0.78 5.57
C VAL A 244 27.68 0.01 4.74
N TRP A 245 26.44 0.10 5.20
CA TRP A 245 25.40 0.86 4.49
C TRP A 245 25.63 2.37 4.47
N LEU A 246 26.45 2.92 5.37
CA LEU A 246 26.87 4.32 5.31
C LEU A 246 27.86 4.55 4.16
N GLU A 247 28.73 3.57 3.91
CA GLU A 247 29.66 3.58 2.78
C GLU A 247 28.92 3.57 1.45
N GLU A 248 27.87 2.76 1.34
CA GLU A 248 27.03 2.69 0.14
C GLU A 248 26.07 3.89 0.00
N ALA A 249 25.79 4.59 1.11
CA ALA A 249 24.82 5.68 1.11
C ALA A 249 25.30 6.86 0.25
N THR A 250 24.40 7.30 -0.62
CA THR A 250 24.56 8.51 -1.45
C THR A 250 23.79 9.70 -0.87
N HIS A 251 22.69 9.43 -0.15
CA HIS A 251 21.82 10.45 0.42
C HIS A 251 21.41 10.08 1.84
N LEU A 252 21.19 11.12 2.64
CA LEU A 252 20.59 11.03 3.97
C LEU A 252 19.31 11.87 3.97
N ARG A 253 18.19 11.26 4.36
CA ARG A 253 16.90 11.92 4.61
C ARG A 253 16.64 11.92 6.11
N ILE A 254 16.25 13.08 6.63
CA ILE A 254 15.92 13.29 8.04
C ILE A 254 14.47 13.77 8.12
N ILE A 255 13.71 13.15 9.02
CA ILE A 255 12.29 13.43 9.20
C ILE A 255 12.04 13.66 10.69
N ILE A 256 11.64 14.88 11.05
CA ILE A 256 11.35 15.27 12.43
C ILE A 256 9.83 15.29 12.64
N PRO A 257 9.28 14.44 13.52
CA PRO A 257 7.85 14.46 13.79
C PRO A 257 7.44 15.70 14.59
N ARG A 258 6.16 16.07 14.52
CA ARG A 258 5.60 17.20 15.31
C ARG A 258 5.73 17.00 16.81
N HIS A 259 5.61 15.75 17.27
CA HIS A 259 5.77 15.37 18.66
C HIS A 259 6.78 14.24 18.80
N ARG A 260 7.70 14.36 19.76
CA ARG A 260 8.72 13.34 20.06
C ARG A 260 8.12 11.95 20.34
N SER A 261 6.95 11.90 20.96
CA SER A 261 6.22 10.64 21.21
C SER A 261 5.80 9.90 19.94
N TRP A 262 5.80 10.54 18.77
CA TRP A 262 5.37 9.95 17.50
C TRP A 262 6.51 9.34 16.69
N ILE A 263 7.75 9.37 17.19
CA ILE A 263 8.91 8.84 16.46
C ILE A 263 8.74 7.35 16.13
N SER A 264 8.23 6.54 17.05
CA SER A 264 7.95 5.12 16.78
C SER A 264 6.83 4.93 15.76
N LYS A 265 5.82 5.80 15.74
CA LYS A 265 4.75 5.80 14.72
C LYS A 265 5.32 6.10 13.34
N LEU A 266 6.16 7.13 13.26
CA LEU A 266 6.79 7.60 12.04
C LEU A 266 7.76 6.55 11.46
N GLU A 267 8.64 5.99 12.29
CA GLU A 267 9.57 4.93 11.88
C GLU A 267 8.82 3.72 11.31
N ARG A 268 7.77 3.28 12.01
CA ARG A 268 6.95 2.15 11.57
C ARG A 268 6.30 2.42 10.21
N LEU A 269 5.72 3.61 9.99
CA LEU A 269 5.14 3.97 8.69
C LEU A 269 6.18 4.03 7.57
N LEU A 270 7.39 4.54 7.86
CA LEU A 270 8.48 4.57 6.88
C LEU A 270 8.94 3.16 6.48
N LEU A 271 9.08 2.25 7.45
CA LEU A 271 9.42 0.86 7.20
C LEU A 271 8.33 0.10 6.42
N MET A 272 7.05 0.44 6.65
CA MET A 272 5.93 -0.13 5.87
C MET A 272 5.87 0.40 4.43
N ASN A 273 6.21 1.67 4.23
CA ASN A 273 6.23 2.28 2.90
C ASN A 273 7.41 1.79 2.06
N TYR A 274 8.52 1.42 2.71
CA TYR A 274 9.75 0.97 2.07
C TYR A 274 10.24 -0.37 2.63
N PRO A 275 9.51 -1.48 2.43
CA PRO A 275 9.87 -2.78 2.99
C PRO A 275 11.18 -3.36 2.43
N GLN A 276 11.57 -2.96 1.22
CA GLN A 276 12.78 -3.42 0.52
C GLN A 276 14.09 -2.79 1.03
N THR A 277 14.15 -2.35 2.28
CA THR A 277 15.39 -1.88 2.91
C THR A 277 16.38 -3.03 3.12
N ARG A 278 17.57 -2.93 2.50
CA ARG A 278 18.60 -3.99 2.53
C ARG A 278 19.07 -4.36 3.93
N TYR A 279 19.10 -3.41 4.87
CA TYR A 279 19.74 -3.59 6.18
C TYR A 279 18.78 -3.53 7.38
N ASN A 280 17.48 -3.33 7.16
CA ASN A 280 16.47 -3.52 8.20
C ASN A 280 15.97 -4.96 8.14
N THR A 281 16.64 -5.87 8.86
CA THR A 281 16.31 -7.30 8.87
C THR A 281 15.30 -7.70 9.94
N ALA A 282 15.07 -6.83 10.94
CA ALA A 282 14.10 -7.08 12.00
C ALA A 282 12.69 -6.68 11.56
N THR A 283 11.70 -7.50 11.93
CA THR A 283 10.29 -7.13 11.78
C THR A 283 10.02 -5.85 12.57
N PRO A 284 9.50 -4.78 11.92
CA PRO A 284 9.21 -3.53 12.61
C PRO A 284 8.19 -3.77 13.73
N ALA A 285 8.50 -3.33 14.96
CA ALA A 285 7.53 -3.37 16.05
C ALA A 285 6.31 -2.48 15.73
N LYS A 286 5.12 -2.85 16.25
CA LYS A 286 3.92 -2.03 16.10
C LYS A 286 4.17 -0.61 16.62
N GLY A 287 3.78 0.37 15.81
CA GLY A 287 4.01 1.79 16.08
C GLY A 287 2.80 2.48 16.70
N ASN A 288 1.61 1.84 16.68
CA ASN A 288 0.33 2.44 17.07
C ASN A 288 -0.02 3.66 16.18
N ASN A 289 0.00 3.41 14.87
CA ASN A 289 -0.31 4.38 13.81
C ASN A 289 -1.57 3.96 13.02
N ALA A 290 -2.02 4.82 12.10
CA ALA A 290 -3.24 4.57 11.31
C ALA A 290 -3.21 3.24 10.53
N ALA A 291 -2.06 2.87 9.96
CA ALA A 291 -1.90 1.61 9.25
C ALA A 291 -2.08 0.41 10.20
N ASP A 292 -1.42 0.44 11.36
CA ASP A 292 -1.55 -0.62 12.37
C ASP A 292 -3.01 -0.72 12.86
N HIS A 293 -3.72 0.40 13.07
CA HIS A 293 -5.13 0.38 13.47
C HIS A 293 -6.05 -0.28 12.44
N ILE A 294 -5.83 0.01 11.15
CA ILE A 294 -6.64 -0.60 10.09
C ILE A 294 -6.31 -2.08 9.94
N LEU A 295 -5.02 -2.46 10.01
CA LEU A 295 -4.62 -3.86 9.98
C LEU A 295 -5.19 -4.63 11.18
N ASP A 296 -5.18 -4.06 12.38
CA ASP A 296 -5.75 -4.69 13.58
C ASP A 296 -7.28 -4.84 13.47
N LEU A 297 -7.98 -3.83 12.91
CA LEU A 297 -9.40 -3.92 12.61
C LEU A 297 -9.68 -5.05 11.62
N LEU A 298 -8.99 -5.06 10.48
CA LEU A 298 -9.19 -6.08 9.44
C LEU A 298 -8.82 -7.47 9.93
N GLU A 299 -7.77 -7.60 10.73
CA GLU A 299 -7.41 -8.86 11.37
C GLU A 299 -8.53 -9.37 12.27
N LYS A 300 -9.15 -8.48 13.07
CA LYS A 300 -10.30 -8.84 13.90
C LYS A 300 -11.48 -9.29 13.04
N GLU A 301 -11.89 -8.48 12.07
CA GLU A 301 -13.02 -8.81 11.18
C GLU A 301 -12.78 -10.13 10.43
N MET A 302 -11.57 -10.35 9.89
CA MET A 302 -11.22 -11.60 9.22
C MET A 302 -11.21 -12.80 10.20
N ASN A 303 -10.81 -12.62 11.46
CA ASN A 303 -10.88 -13.70 12.44
C ASN A 303 -12.34 -14.01 12.83
N ASP A 304 -13.20 -13.00 12.89
CA ASP A 304 -14.65 -13.17 13.11
C ASP A 304 -15.30 -13.90 11.93
N LEU A 305 -14.78 -13.73 10.70
CA LEU A 305 -15.20 -14.52 9.54
C LEU A 305 -14.77 -16.00 9.60
N LEU A 306 -13.77 -16.32 10.40
CA LEU A 306 -13.11 -17.64 10.42
C LEU A 306 -13.42 -18.47 11.65
N SER A 307 -13.87 -17.82 12.72
CA SER A 307 -14.32 -18.51 13.92
C SER A 307 -15.57 -19.30 13.57
N ASP A 308 -15.47 -20.63 13.70
CA ASP A 308 -16.62 -21.35 14.24
C ASP A 308 -16.96 -20.67 15.55
N GLY A 309 -18.24 -20.35 15.78
CA GLY A 309 -18.67 -19.79 17.06
C GLY A 309 -18.18 -20.58 18.26
#